data_AF-M0CGV7-F1
#
_entry.id   AF-M0CGV7-F1
#
_cell.length_a   1.000
_cell.length_b   1.000
_cell.length_c   1.000
_cell.angle_alpha   90.00
_cell.angle_beta   90.00
_cell.angle_gamma   90.00
#
_symmetry.space_group_name_H-M   'P 1'
#
loop_
_entity.id
_entity.type
_entity.pdbx_description
1 polymer ?
#
loop_
_entity_poly.entity_id
_entity_poly.type
_entity_poly.pdbx_seq_one_letter_code
_entity_poly.pdbx_strand_id
1 'polypeptide(L)'
;MSDPAQNGDDGAENSHADGLDDDGPPLTTRDGETVRDLGVYVEAIRTRLNNLEGQVEDLQDDLDEEREERQRLEEENEELRERLQEVDQRTDLLRMVKQNTTQEPAERQAVLIQTLINEAQQKAERGESAKASLTPKEGRAALGNNNHRSLIYQDFTDAVEAVGNEDVLWYQPESRGQGKKSRLRLNLEAGDLPNEIAGYAVDTGRT
;
A
#
# COMPACT_ATOMS: atom_id res chain seq x y z
N MET A 1 25.18 -57.78 -48.52
CA MET A 1 25.09 -58.77 -49.61
C MET A 1 23.64 -58.82 -50.05
N SER A 2 23.43 -58.62 -51.36
CA SER A 2 22.29 -59.09 -52.17
C SER A 2 20.93 -58.38 -52.05
N ASP A 3 20.68 -57.48 -53.01
CA ASP A 3 19.49 -57.51 -53.90
C ASP A 3 19.63 -58.72 -54.87
N PRO A 4 18.61 -59.23 -55.63
CA PRO A 4 17.54 -58.46 -56.32
C PRO A 4 16.20 -59.21 -56.65
N ALA A 5 15.41 -58.59 -57.54
CA ALA A 5 14.44 -59.14 -58.52
C ALA A 5 12.96 -59.35 -58.09
N GLN A 6 11.92 -59.23 -58.93
CA GLN A 6 11.56 -58.49 -60.17
C GLN A 6 10.14 -59.01 -60.58
N ASN A 7 9.34 -58.14 -61.21
CA ASN A 7 8.35 -58.41 -62.29
C ASN A 7 6.90 -58.91 -62.05
N GLY A 8 6.00 -58.31 -62.87
CA GLY A 8 4.67 -58.77 -63.30
C GLY A 8 3.58 -57.73 -62.99
N ASP A 9 3.27 -56.73 -63.83
CA ASP A 9 2.59 -56.72 -65.15
C ASP A 9 1.09 -57.10 -65.11
N ASP A 10 0.33 -56.49 -66.02
CA ASP A 10 -1.13 -56.47 -66.26
C ASP A 10 -1.89 -55.38 -65.46
N GLY A 11 -2.47 -54.32 -66.06
CA GLY A 11 -3.08 -54.21 -67.38
C GLY A 11 -4.59 -54.18 -67.23
N ALA A 12 -5.18 -53.01 -66.97
CA ALA A 12 -6.63 -52.79 -67.12
C ALA A 12 -6.95 -51.30 -67.37
N GLU A 13 -7.09 -50.98 -68.66
CA GLU A 13 -8.17 -50.18 -69.24
C GLU A 13 -8.50 -48.83 -68.60
N ASN A 14 -7.78 -47.80 -69.06
CA ASN A 14 -8.22 -46.41 -68.97
C ASN A 14 -9.35 -46.18 -69.98
N SER A 15 -10.60 -46.21 -69.51
CA SER A 15 -11.77 -45.86 -70.30
C SER A 15 -12.08 -44.36 -70.17
N HIS A 16 -12.16 -43.76 -71.35
CA HIS A 16 -12.48 -42.39 -71.64
C HIS A 16 -13.96 -42.12 -71.33
N ALA A 17 -14.25 -41.10 -70.53
CA ALA A 17 -15.53 -40.40 -70.53
C ALA A 17 -15.29 -38.94 -70.17
N ASP A 18 -15.01 -38.18 -71.22
CA ASP A 18 -15.30 -36.75 -71.36
C ASP A 18 -16.77 -36.48 -70.97
N GLY A 19 -17.03 -35.41 -70.21
CA GLY A 19 -18.42 -34.96 -70.06
C GLY A 19 -18.75 -34.18 -68.79
N LEU A 20 -18.74 -32.85 -68.97
CA LEU A 20 -19.76 -31.91 -68.49
C LEU A 20 -19.69 -31.50 -67.01
N ASP A 21 -19.12 -30.32 -66.78
CA ASP A 21 -19.74 -29.20 -66.05
C ASP A 21 -21.03 -29.57 -65.30
N ASP A 22 -20.92 -30.07 -64.06
CA ASP A 22 -22.04 -30.05 -63.12
C ASP A 22 -22.08 -28.67 -62.45
N ASP A 23 -22.56 -27.69 -63.24
CA ASP A 23 -23.23 -26.48 -62.76
C ASP A 23 -24.53 -26.89 -62.04
N GLY A 24 -24.41 -27.71 -60.99
CA GLY A 24 -25.51 -28.02 -60.09
C GLY A 24 -25.97 -26.70 -59.45
N PRO A 25 -27.29 -26.38 -59.49
CA PRO A 25 -27.77 -25.15 -58.90
C PRO A 25 -27.34 -25.11 -57.42
N PRO A 26 -26.84 -23.97 -56.92
CA PRO A 26 -26.36 -23.88 -55.56
C PRO A 26 -27.47 -24.37 -54.63
N LEU A 27 -27.15 -25.32 -53.75
CA LEU A 27 -28.11 -25.81 -52.77
C LEU A 27 -28.51 -24.63 -51.89
N THR A 28 -29.71 -24.09 -52.14
CA THR A 28 -30.29 -22.96 -51.40
C THR A 28 -30.92 -23.49 -50.13
N THR A 29 -30.58 -22.90 -48.98
CA THR A 29 -31.38 -23.09 -47.77
C THR A 29 -32.72 -22.36 -47.94
N ARG A 30 -33.71 -22.67 -47.09
CA ARG A 30 -35.12 -22.22 -47.20
C ARG A 30 -35.30 -20.70 -47.30
N ASP A 31 -34.26 -19.92 -47.01
CA ASP A 31 -34.25 -18.46 -46.98
C ASP A 31 -33.45 -17.80 -48.13
N GLY A 32 -33.01 -18.56 -49.14
CA GLY A 32 -32.40 -18.01 -50.36
C GLY A 32 -30.92 -17.63 -50.25
N GLU A 33 -30.28 -17.89 -49.10
CA GLU A 33 -28.81 -17.86 -49.00
C GLU A 33 -28.23 -19.17 -49.55
N THR A 34 -27.23 -19.05 -50.42
CA THR A 34 -26.51 -20.24 -50.87
C THR A 34 -25.62 -20.74 -49.73
N VAL A 35 -25.41 -22.07 -49.63
CA VAL A 35 -24.47 -22.65 -48.64
C VAL A 35 -23.08 -22.00 -48.70
N ARG A 36 -22.70 -21.46 -49.87
CA ARG A 36 -21.48 -20.70 -50.10
C ARG A 36 -21.45 -19.37 -49.35
N ASP A 37 -22.57 -18.64 -49.30
CA ASP A 37 -22.70 -17.35 -48.63
C ASP A 37 -22.63 -17.51 -47.10
N LEU A 38 -23.28 -18.56 -46.57
CA LEU A 38 -23.16 -18.98 -45.18
C LEU A 38 -21.70 -19.34 -44.81
N GLY A 39 -20.97 -20.01 -45.69
CA GLY A 39 -19.55 -20.31 -45.50
C GLY A 39 -18.69 -19.06 -45.36
N VAL A 40 -18.92 -18.05 -46.19
CA VAL A 40 -18.22 -16.75 -46.12
C VAL A 40 -18.54 -16.02 -44.81
N TYR A 41 -19.81 -16.04 -44.38
CA TYR A 41 -20.23 -15.40 -43.13
C TYR A 41 -19.62 -16.08 -41.89
N VAL A 42 -19.54 -17.41 -41.88
CA VAL A 42 -18.88 -18.16 -40.81
C VAL A 42 -17.38 -17.85 -40.73
N GLU A 43 -16.70 -17.78 -41.87
CA GLU A 43 -15.28 -17.38 -41.90
C GLU A 43 -15.06 -15.93 -41.44
N ALA A 44 -15.96 -15.01 -41.82
CA ALA A 44 -15.91 -13.63 -41.33
C ALA A 44 -16.12 -13.54 -39.82
N ILE A 45 -17.04 -14.32 -39.26
CA ILE A 45 -17.26 -14.41 -37.80
C ILE A 45 -16.03 -15.01 -37.12
N ARG A 46 -15.47 -16.11 -37.63
CA ARG A 46 -14.25 -16.72 -37.07
C ARG A 46 -13.08 -15.75 -37.04
N THR A 47 -12.88 -15.02 -38.12
CA THR A 47 -11.82 -13.99 -38.22
C THR A 47 -12.04 -12.90 -37.16
N ARG A 48 -13.28 -12.44 -36.99
CA ARG A 48 -13.61 -11.42 -35.99
C ARG A 48 -13.47 -11.95 -34.57
N LEU A 49 -13.80 -13.22 -34.33
CA LEU A 49 -13.71 -13.85 -33.02
C LEU A 49 -12.24 -14.04 -32.63
N ASN A 50 -11.39 -14.51 -33.54
CA ASN A 50 -9.94 -14.58 -33.32
C ASN A 50 -9.32 -13.21 -33.07
N ASN A 51 -9.78 -12.16 -33.77
CA ASN A 51 -9.30 -10.79 -33.52
C ASN A 51 -9.71 -10.29 -32.14
N LEU A 52 -10.95 -10.53 -31.73
CA LEU A 52 -11.44 -10.17 -30.40
C LEU A 52 -10.74 -10.95 -29.30
N GLU A 53 -10.44 -12.24 -29.51
CA GLU A 53 -9.66 -13.05 -28.58
C GLU A 53 -8.25 -12.46 -28.40
N GLY A 54 -7.58 -12.07 -29.49
CA GLY A 54 -6.29 -11.38 -29.41
C GLY A 54 -6.37 -10.04 -28.67
N GLN A 55 -7.41 -9.23 -28.92
CA GLN A 55 -7.61 -7.98 -28.17
C GLN A 55 -7.87 -8.20 -26.68
N VAL A 56 -8.54 -9.29 -26.31
CA VAL A 56 -8.78 -9.65 -24.92
C VAL A 56 -7.49 -10.10 -24.25
N GLU A 57 -6.64 -10.84 -24.95
CA GLU A 57 -5.31 -11.23 -24.47
C GLU A 57 -4.42 -10.00 -24.25
N ASP A 58 -4.33 -9.11 -25.25
CA ASP A 58 -3.57 -7.86 -25.15
C ASP A 58 -4.04 -7.00 -23.95
N LEU A 59 -5.35 -6.86 -23.76
CA LEU A 59 -5.92 -6.10 -22.63
C LEU A 59 -5.71 -6.77 -21.27
N GLN A 60 -5.58 -8.09 -21.23
CA GLN A 60 -5.25 -8.81 -20.00
C GLN A 60 -3.79 -8.59 -19.62
N ASP A 61 -2.89 -8.63 -20.60
CA ASP A 61 -1.47 -8.34 -20.40
C ASP A 61 -1.28 -6.88 -19.92
N ASP A 62 -1.91 -5.91 -20.58
CA ASP A 62 -1.88 -4.49 -20.16
C ASP A 62 -2.39 -4.31 -18.72
N LEU A 63 -3.48 -5.02 -18.36
CA LEU A 63 -4.07 -4.94 -17.02
C LEU A 63 -3.13 -5.50 -15.95
N ASP A 64 -2.42 -6.58 -16.26
CA ASP A 64 -1.48 -7.18 -15.32
C ASP A 64 -0.20 -6.33 -15.20
N GLU A 65 0.29 -5.73 -16.28
CA GLU A 65 1.41 -4.76 -16.23
C GLU A 65 1.06 -3.54 -15.37
N GLU A 66 -0.12 -2.94 -15.56
CA GLU A 66 -0.60 -1.81 -14.75
C GLU A 66 -0.77 -2.18 -13.27
N ARG A 67 -1.19 -3.42 -12.97
CA ARG A 67 -1.29 -3.89 -11.59
C ARG A 67 0.08 -4.01 -10.94
N GLU A 68 1.06 -4.54 -11.65
CA GLU A 68 2.44 -4.64 -11.16
C GLU A 68 3.07 -3.26 -10.95
N GLU A 69 2.85 -2.32 -11.87
CA GLU A 69 3.32 -0.95 -11.74
C GLU A 69 2.68 -0.24 -10.55
N ARG A 70 1.36 -0.38 -10.38
CA ARG A 70 0.65 0.15 -9.21
C ARG A 70 1.19 -0.41 -7.90
N GLN A 71 1.38 -1.73 -7.83
CA GLN A 71 1.93 -2.35 -6.63
C GLN A 71 3.33 -1.81 -6.31
N ARG A 72 4.20 -1.69 -7.33
CA ARG A 72 5.55 -1.13 -7.17
C ARG A 72 5.52 0.31 -6.67
N LEU A 73 4.64 1.15 -7.24
CA LEU A 73 4.49 2.54 -6.83
C LEU A 73 3.95 2.67 -5.41
N GLU A 74 3.04 1.78 -5.00
CA GLU A 74 2.52 1.72 -3.63
C GLU A 74 3.63 1.34 -2.63
N GLU A 75 4.47 0.35 -2.96
CA GLU A 75 5.64 -0.05 -2.17
C GLU A 75 6.67 1.08 -2.06
N GLU A 76 6.98 1.77 -3.16
CA GLU A 76 7.90 2.91 -3.16
C GLU A 76 7.33 4.09 -2.35
N ASN A 77 6.02 4.35 -2.45
CA ASN A 77 5.40 5.42 -1.66
C ASN A 77 5.50 5.14 -0.16
N GLU A 78 5.28 3.88 0.24
CA GLU A 78 5.41 3.49 1.64
C GLU A 78 6.85 3.62 2.12
N GLU A 79 7.84 3.16 1.35
CA GLU A 79 9.25 3.33 1.69
C GLU A 79 9.64 4.82 1.80
N LEU A 80 9.15 5.66 0.88
CA LEU A 80 9.39 7.10 0.93
C LEU A 80 8.74 7.75 2.15
N ARG A 81 7.54 7.32 2.55
CA ARG A 81 6.90 7.78 3.80
C ARG A 81 7.70 7.38 5.02
N GLU A 82 8.16 6.13 5.10
CA GLU A 82 9.02 5.65 6.18
C GLU A 82 10.32 6.48 6.28
N ARG A 83 10.96 6.75 5.13
CA ARG A 83 12.19 7.56 5.08
C ARG A 83 11.94 9.02 5.46
N LEU A 84 10.84 9.61 4.98
CA LEU A 84 10.47 10.98 5.34
C LEU A 84 10.21 11.08 6.84
N GLN A 85 9.55 10.07 7.41
CA GLN A 85 9.33 9.96 8.84
C GLN A 85 10.65 9.86 9.63
N GLU A 86 11.61 9.05 9.18
CA GLU A 86 12.93 8.96 9.81
C GLU A 86 13.65 10.33 9.76
N VAL A 87 13.56 11.03 8.63
CA VAL A 87 14.18 12.34 8.44
C VAL A 87 13.51 13.41 9.31
N ASP A 88 12.19 13.43 9.45
CA ASP A 88 11.48 14.39 10.29
C ASP A 88 11.75 14.14 11.77
N GLN A 89 11.70 12.88 12.22
CA GLN A 89 12.11 12.51 13.58
C GLN A 89 13.56 12.93 13.86
N ARG A 90 14.47 12.70 12.90
CA ARG A 90 15.87 13.11 13.03
C ARG A 90 16.04 14.63 13.02
N THR A 91 15.23 15.35 12.25
CA THR A 91 15.29 16.81 12.13
C THR A 91 14.75 17.49 13.39
N ASP A 92 13.66 16.97 13.96
CA ASP A 92 13.10 17.45 15.23
C ASP A 92 14.03 17.15 16.40
N LEU A 93 14.60 15.94 16.44
CA LEU A 93 15.61 15.58 17.43
C LEU A 93 16.88 16.42 17.26
N LEU A 94 17.33 16.73 16.05
CA LEU A 94 18.51 17.59 15.83
C LEU A 94 18.25 19.06 16.17
N ARG A 95 17.02 19.56 15.95
CA ARG A 95 16.61 20.90 16.38
C ARG A 95 16.61 20.98 17.91
N MET A 96 16.12 19.94 18.58
CA MET A 96 16.14 19.82 20.05
C MET A 96 17.55 19.59 20.62
N VAL A 97 18.41 18.82 19.96
CA VAL A 97 19.78 18.51 20.42
C VAL A 97 20.74 19.71 20.25
N LYS A 98 20.57 20.54 19.21
CA LYS A 98 21.41 21.74 19.03
C LYS A 98 21.19 22.82 20.10
N GLN A 99 20.11 22.75 20.88
CA GLN A 99 19.84 23.63 22.02
C GLN A 99 20.28 23.04 23.37
N ASN A 100 20.82 21.81 23.39
CA ASN A 100 20.80 20.92 24.56
C ASN A 100 22.10 20.89 25.38
N THR A 101 22.49 22.03 25.96
CA THR A 101 23.48 22.02 27.06
C THR A 101 22.89 22.39 28.41
N THR A 102 21.64 22.87 28.49
CA THR A 102 20.91 23.08 29.76
C THR A 102 19.40 23.15 29.50
N GLN A 103 18.67 22.03 29.45
CA GLN A 103 17.21 22.08 29.21
C GLN A 103 16.48 22.74 30.38
N GLU A 104 15.78 23.83 30.12
CA GLU A 104 14.80 24.38 31.08
C GLU A 104 13.59 23.43 31.23
N PRO A 105 12.89 23.42 32.38
CA PRO A 105 11.74 22.53 32.59
C PRO A 105 10.67 22.58 31.49
N ALA A 106 10.40 23.77 30.96
CA ALA A 106 9.44 23.99 29.88
C ALA A 106 9.80 23.24 28.59
N GLU A 107 11.08 23.24 28.21
CA GLU A 107 11.56 22.53 27.02
C GLU A 107 11.38 21.03 27.16
N ARG A 108 11.64 20.48 28.34
CA ARG A 108 11.47 19.06 28.60
C ARG A 108 10.00 18.64 28.47
N GLN A 109 9.09 19.47 28.96
CA GLN A 109 7.65 19.22 28.83
C GLN A 109 7.23 19.22 27.35
N ALA A 110 7.67 20.23 26.59
CA ALA A 110 7.37 20.32 25.15
C ALA A 110 7.90 19.10 24.37
N VAL A 111 9.13 18.64 24.66
CA VAL A 111 9.70 17.43 24.04
C VAL A 111 8.85 16.19 24.32
N LEU A 112 8.46 16.00 25.57
CA LEU A 112 7.64 14.84 25.96
C LEU A 112 6.28 14.84 25.28
N ILE A 113 5.65 16.01 25.18
CA ILE A 113 4.33 16.15 24.57
C ILE A 113 4.41 15.98 23.06
N GLN A 114 5.38 16.62 22.39
CA GLN A 114 5.59 16.44 20.96
C GLN A 114 5.87 14.97 20.61
N THR A 115 6.66 14.28 21.43
CA THR A 115 6.91 12.83 21.25
C THR A 115 5.60 12.03 21.26
N LEU A 116 4.70 12.34 22.20
CA LEU A 116 3.38 11.69 22.28
C LEU A 116 2.48 12.05 21.10
N ILE A 117 2.50 13.30 20.63
CA ILE A 117 1.71 13.75 19.48
C ILE A 117 2.14 12.98 18.22
N ASN A 118 3.44 12.92 17.96
CA ASN A 118 3.98 12.23 16.79
C ASN A 118 3.58 10.74 16.82
N GLU A 119 3.67 10.08 17.98
CA GLU A 119 3.24 8.68 18.12
C GLU A 119 1.72 8.49 17.93
N ALA A 120 0.91 9.43 18.44
CA ALA A 120 -0.54 9.37 18.32
C ALA A 120 -1.02 9.64 16.88
N GLN A 121 -0.41 10.60 16.19
CA GLN A 121 -0.68 10.90 14.78
C GLN A 121 -0.28 9.73 13.87
N GLN A 122 0.89 9.14 14.08
CA GLN A 122 1.32 7.96 13.33
C GLN A 122 0.35 6.77 13.49
N LYS A 123 -0.24 6.60 14.68
CA LYS A 123 -1.28 5.58 14.87
C LYS A 123 -2.56 5.94 14.12
N ALA A 124 -2.99 7.20 14.16
CA ALA A 124 -4.17 7.66 13.44
C ALA A 124 -4.03 7.49 11.92
N GLU A 125 -2.86 7.80 11.35
CA GLU A 125 -2.56 7.63 9.92
C GLU A 125 -2.64 6.17 9.47
N ARG A 126 -2.30 5.23 10.36
CA ARG A 126 -2.43 3.78 10.14
C ARG A 126 -3.85 3.26 10.42
N GLY A 127 -4.81 4.12 10.71
CA GLY A 127 -6.18 3.75 11.05
C GLY A 127 -6.35 3.16 12.46
N GLU A 128 -5.35 3.32 13.33
CA GLU A 128 -5.43 2.94 14.74
C GLU A 128 -5.92 4.09 15.62
N SER A 129 -6.20 3.82 16.91
CA SER A 129 -6.61 4.87 17.86
C SER A 129 -5.52 5.91 18.04
N ALA A 130 -5.89 7.20 18.05
CA ALA A 130 -4.97 8.33 18.18
C ALA A 130 -4.50 8.54 19.64
N LYS A 131 -3.91 7.48 20.22
CA LYS A 131 -3.52 7.36 21.62
C LYS A 131 -2.06 6.94 21.74
N ALA A 132 -1.30 7.66 22.57
CA ALA A 132 0.11 7.40 22.82
C ALA A 132 0.40 7.31 24.32
N SER A 133 1.51 6.66 24.68
CA SER A 133 1.93 6.62 26.08
C SER A 133 3.44 6.46 26.23
N LEU A 134 4.03 7.22 27.15
CA LEU A 134 5.43 7.14 27.51
C LEU A 134 5.61 6.62 28.93
N THR A 135 6.45 5.60 29.10
CA THR A 135 7.01 5.22 30.39
C THR A 135 8.15 6.16 30.80
N PRO A 136 8.53 6.21 32.08
CA PRO A 136 9.69 6.98 32.54
C PRO A 136 11.00 6.63 31.81
N LYS A 137 11.13 5.39 31.33
CA LYS A 137 12.30 4.97 30.55
C LYS A 137 12.27 5.60 29.14
N GLU A 138 11.13 5.54 28.48
CA GLU A 138 10.95 6.11 27.13
C GLU A 138 11.01 7.64 27.17
N GLY A 139 10.40 8.29 28.16
CA GLY A 139 10.50 9.74 28.35
C GLY A 139 11.94 10.19 28.58
N ARG A 140 12.74 9.46 29.37
CA ARG A 140 14.18 9.77 29.52
C ARG A 140 14.95 9.58 28.22
N ALA A 141 14.61 8.57 27.42
CA ALA A 141 15.24 8.36 26.12
C ALA A 141 14.92 9.51 25.16
N ALA A 142 13.67 9.98 25.12
CA ALA A 142 13.25 11.15 24.35
C ALA A 142 14.00 12.42 24.77
N LEU A 143 14.29 12.58 26.07
CA LEU A 143 15.09 13.69 26.62
C LEU A 143 16.62 13.49 26.51
N GLY A 144 17.09 12.50 25.74
CA GLY A 144 18.52 12.29 25.50
C GLY A 144 19.29 11.64 26.66
N ASN A 145 18.61 10.94 27.58
CA ASN A 145 19.15 10.20 28.73
C ASN A 145 19.95 11.01 29.78
N ASN A 146 20.15 12.30 29.59
CA ASN A 146 20.90 13.16 30.50
C ASN A 146 20.13 13.54 31.79
N ASN A 147 18.80 13.32 31.83
CA ASN A 147 17.98 13.67 33.00
C ASN A 147 17.98 12.61 34.10
N HIS A 148 18.02 13.07 35.35
CA HIS A 148 17.89 12.22 36.54
C HIS A 148 16.51 11.54 36.58
N ARG A 149 16.49 10.28 37.05
CA ARG A 149 15.27 9.46 37.14
C ARG A 149 14.16 10.09 38.02
N SER A 150 14.50 10.94 38.97
CA SER A 150 13.52 11.64 39.80
C SER A 150 12.82 12.78 39.05
N LEU A 151 13.53 13.46 38.15
CA LEU A 151 13.01 14.62 37.41
C LEU A 151 11.96 14.22 36.39
N ILE A 152 12.06 13.03 35.80
CA ILE A 152 11.08 12.59 34.77
C ILE A 152 9.63 12.54 35.29
N TYR A 153 9.42 12.21 36.56
CA TYR A 153 8.07 12.15 37.12
C TYR A 153 7.49 13.55 37.36
N GLN A 154 8.37 14.49 37.73
CA GLN A 154 8.01 15.90 37.82
C GLN A 154 7.72 16.46 36.44
N ASP A 155 8.59 16.21 35.46
CA ASP A 155 8.39 16.63 34.07
C ASP A 155 7.07 16.07 33.49
N PHE A 156 6.66 14.85 33.86
CA PHE A 156 5.37 14.29 33.46
C PHE A 156 4.18 15.02 34.09
N THR A 157 4.32 15.41 35.35
CA THR A 157 3.27 16.15 36.07
C THR A 157 3.15 17.56 35.50
N ASP A 158 4.28 18.25 35.36
CA ASP A 158 4.32 19.60 34.83
C ASP A 158 3.84 19.65 33.36
N ALA A 159 4.09 18.60 32.56
CA ALA A 159 3.57 18.48 31.21
C ALA A 159 2.03 18.42 31.18
N VAL A 160 1.41 17.69 32.11
CA VAL A 160 -0.06 17.66 32.25
C VAL A 160 -0.58 19.04 32.63
N GLU A 161 0.07 19.70 33.58
CA GLU A 161 -0.28 21.07 33.99
C GLU A 161 -0.17 22.07 32.83
N ALA A 162 0.86 21.95 32.00
CA ALA A 162 1.07 22.81 30.83
C ALA A 162 -0.04 22.65 29.77
N VAL A 163 -0.61 21.45 29.62
CA VAL A 163 -1.75 21.21 28.71
C VAL A 163 -3.07 21.71 29.32
N GLY A 164 -3.24 21.59 30.64
CA GLY A 164 -4.43 22.05 31.35
C GLY A 164 -5.71 21.28 31.05
N ASN A 165 -5.61 20.15 30.33
CA ASN A 165 -6.73 19.28 29.97
C ASN A 165 -6.38 17.80 30.23
N GLU A 166 -6.82 17.29 31.38
CA GLU A 166 -6.56 15.92 31.83
C GLU A 166 -7.28 14.84 31.01
N ASP A 167 -8.35 15.20 30.27
CA ASP A 167 -9.03 14.25 29.37
C ASP A 167 -8.15 13.93 28.14
N VAL A 168 -7.28 14.87 27.75
CA VAL A 168 -6.36 14.75 26.62
C VAL A 168 -5.00 14.22 27.06
N LEU A 169 -4.38 14.80 28.09
CA LEU A 169 -3.07 14.38 28.59
C LEU A 169 -3.12 14.15 30.10
N TRP A 170 -2.77 12.95 30.56
CA TRP A 170 -2.73 12.65 31.99
C TRP A 170 -1.55 11.77 32.38
N TYR A 171 -1.09 11.97 33.61
CA TYR A 171 -0.07 11.14 34.23
C TYR A 171 -0.75 10.04 35.05
N GLN A 172 -0.46 8.78 34.71
CA GLN A 172 -0.90 7.61 35.45
C GLN A 172 0.24 7.15 36.39
N PRO A 173 0.20 7.51 37.68
CA PRO A 173 1.18 7.04 38.66
C PRO A 173 1.02 5.55 38.97
N GLU A 174 2.09 4.92 39.43
CA GLU A 174 2.09 3.52 39.86
C GLU A 174 1.16 3.30 41.08
N SER A 175 0.33 2.27 41.01
CA SER A 175 -0.45 1.79 42.15
C SER A 175 0.20 0.53 42.75
N ARG A 176 0.29 0.45 44.08
CA ARG A 176 0.92 -0.68 44.78
C ARG A 176 0.11 -1.96 44.52
N GLY A 177 0.66 -2.90 43.74
CA GLY A 177 0.18 -4.29 43.77
C GLY A 177 0.18 -5.07 42.45
N GLN A 178 0.26 -4.44 41.27
CA GLN A 178 0.32 -5.20 40.01
C GLN A 178 1.19 -4.53 38.95
N GLY A 179 2.42 -5.05 38.79
CA GLY A 179 3.11 -5.27 37.51
C GLY A 179 3.17 -4.21 36.41
N LYS A 180 2.75 -2.94 36.58
CA LYS A 180 2.83 -1.94 35.50
C LYS A 180 3.29 -0.57 35.99
N LYS A 181 4.30 -0.12 35.23
CA LYS A 181 5.14 1.08 35.37
C LYS A 181 4.28 2.34 35.15
N SER A 182 4.57 3.43 35.88
CA SER A 182 3.95 4.74 35.65
C SER A 182 4.02 5.15 34.18
N ARG A 183 3.05 5.94 33.68
CA ARG A 183 3.01 6.40 32.29
C ARG A 183 2.42 7.79 32.15
N LEU A 184 2.97 8.59 31.26
CA LEU A 184 2.28 9.75 30.67
C LEU A 184 1.45 9.25 29.47
N ARG A 185 0.21 9.70 29.34
CA ARG A 185 -0.72 9.22 28.29
C ARG A 185 -1.36 10.39 27.58
N LEU A 186 -1.45 10.28 26.26
CA LEU A 186 -2.12 11.23 25.38
C LEU A 186 -3.29 10.55 24.66
N ASN A 187 -4.40 11.27 24.52
CA ASN A 187 -5.57 10.88 23.75
C ASN A 187 -6.09 12.05 22.91
N LEU A 188 -5.73 12.10 21.62
CA LEU A 188 -6.16 13.15 20.69
C LEU A 188 -7.62 12.99 20.21
N GLU A 189 -8.29 11.90 20.62
CA GLU A 189 -9.72 11.69 20.38
C GLU A 189 -10.59 12.41 21.43
N ALA A 190 -10.03 12.73 22.61
CA ALA A 190 -10.77 13.36 23.72
C ALA A 190 -10.80 14.89 23.65
N GLY A 191 -10.01 15.49 22.76
CA GLY A 191 -9.94 16.94 22.60
C GLY A 191 -8.64 17.37 21.91
N ASP A 192 -8.51 18.68 21.76
CA ASP A 192 -7.33 19.30 21.17
C ASP A 192 -6.31 19.70 22.25
N LEU A 193 -5.04 19.69 21.86
CA LEU A 193 -3.96 20.28 22.66
C LEU A 193 -3.86 21.78 22.37
N PRO A 194 -3.40 22.59 23.34
CA PRO A 194 -3.09 23.98 23.06
C PRO A 194 -1.97 24.09 22.02
N ASN A 195 -2.06 25.10 21.15
CA ASN A 195 -1.06 25.36 20.10
C ASN A 195 0.31 25.79 20.67
N GLU A 196 0.36 26.11 21.96
CA GLU A 196 1.56 26.49 22.68
C GLU A 196 1.59 25.76 24.02
N ILE A 197 2.73 25.15 24.32
CA ILE A 197 2.97 24.40 25.55
C ILE A 197 4.22 24.96 26.20
N ALA A 198 4.05 25.49 27.42
CA ALA A 198 5.12 26.07 28.21
C ALA A 198 5.98 27.12 27.46
N GLY A 199 5.39 27.88 26.53
CA GLY A 199 6.10 28.89 25.73
C GLY A 199 6.58 28.42 24.36
N TYR A 200 6.39 27.14 24.02
CA TYR A 200 6.86 26.52 22.79
C TYR A 200 5.70 26.15 21.90
N ALA A 201 5.76 26.51 20.61
CA ALA A 201 4.80 26.07 19.62
C ALA A 201 4.90 24.55 19.46
N VAL A 202 3.76 23.88 19.49
CA VAL A 202 3.66 22.44 19.35
C VAL A 202 2.83 22.15 18.11
N ASP A 203 3.35 21.30 17.22
CA ASP A 203 2.64 20.97 16.00
C ASP A 203 1.58 19.92 16.31
N THR A 204 0.32 20.36 16.36
CA THR A 204 -0.84 19.49 16.59
C THR A 204 -1.37 18.86 15.30
N GLY A 205 -0.83 19.24 14.13
CA GLY A 205 -1.22 18.71 12.82
C GLY A 205 -2.68 18.99 12.41
N ARG A 206 -3.42 19.82 13.15
CA ARG A 206 -4.80 20.21 12.81
C ARG A 206 -4.83 21.68 12.38
N THR A 207 -5.25 21.91 11.12
CA THR A 207 -5.67 23.22 10.60
C THR A 207 -7.19 23.34 10.60
#